data_AF-A0A1B2DDL4-F1
#
_entry.id   AF-A0A1B2DDL4-F1
#
_cell.length_a   1.000
_cell.length_b   1.000
_cell.length_c   1.000
_cell.angle_alpha   90.00
_cell.angle_beta   90.00
_cell.angle_gamma   90.00
#
_symmetry.space_group_name_H-M   'P 1'
#
loop_
_entity.id
_entity.type
_entity.pdbx_description
1 polymer ?
#
loop_
_entity_poly.entity_id
_entity_poly.type
_entity_poly.pdbx_seq_one_letter_code
_entity_poly.pdbx_strand_id
1 'polypeptide(L)'
;MRMSNLLDTMIAHSKLSKKQTDKQQKLVETAIKIFAEKGFANTSTSEIAQTAGVSEGAIFRHYGNKENLLLSIVLPFLKEFLPNAIEETFNELLSQNPTTFEIFIRELIKNRVHFIHENKKLFQILVKEILYREEFKKEMQPLYSENILQHLTIVIEMFKERGDLIEIPSSILLRMLLTFLGGYLISRFMVLNEDFIKDEEAELEEVVRFIMDGLRKPQQSH
;
A
#
# COMPACT_ATOMS: atom_id res chain seq x y z
N MET A 1 -14.97 3.23 1.09
CA MET A 1 -14.66 4.31 0.10
C MET A 1 -13.67 3.75 -0.91
N ARG A 2 -13.98 3.65 -2.21
CA ARG A 2 -13.05 3.05 -3.20
C ARG A 2 -11.76 3.88 -3.24
N MET A 3 -10.63 3.25 -2.88
CA MET A 3 -9.27 3.81 -2.92
C MET A 3 -8.77 4.11 -4.36
N SER A 4 -9.65 4.50 -5.29
CA SER A 4 -9.30 4.59 -6.71
C SER A 4 -8.42 5.79 -7.05
N ASN A 5 -8.29 6.80 -6.19
CA ASN A 5 -7.28 7.84 -6.41
C ASN A 5 -6.66 8.33 -5.10
N LEU A 6 -5.55 7.70 -4.72
CA LEU A 6 -4.75 8.08 -3.56
C LEU A 6 -4.31 9.55 -3.63
N LEU A 7 -4.01 10.05 -4.84
CA LEU A 7 -3.57 11.43 -5.04
C LEU A 7 -4.71 12.42 -4.74
N ASP A 8 -5.95 12.14 -5.12
CA ASP A 8 -7.09 13.00 -4.79
C ASP A 8 -7.31 13.08 -3.27
N THR A 9 -7.20 11.96 -2.58
CA THR A 9 -7.27 11.91 -1.12
C THR A 9 -6.12 12.69 -0.48
N MET A 10 -4.91 12.60 -1.05
CA MET A 10 -3.76 13.39 -0.62
C MET A 10 -3.95 14.90 -0.85
N ILE A 11 -4.59 15.33 -1.96
CA ILE A 11 -4.94 16.74 -2.22
C ILE A 11 -5.88 17.27 -1.13
N ALA A 12 -6.89 16.47 -0.76
CA ALA A 12 -7.81 16.86 0.30
C ALA A 12 -7.08 16.98 1.65
N HIS A 13 -6.14 16.06 1.93
CA HIS A 13 -5.45 16.00 3.21
C HIS A 13 -4.32 17.02 3.36
N SER A 14 -3.62 17.39 2.28
CA SER A 14 -2.48 18.30 2.32
C SER A 14 -2.86 19.70 2.82
N LYS A 15 -4.11 20.10 2.64
CA LYS A 15 -4.67 21.37 3.15
C LYS A 15 -4.77 21.42 4.68
N LEU A 16 -4.60 20.29 5.37
CA LEU A 16 -4.78 20.16 6.83
C LEU A 16 -3.46 20.16 7.63
N SER A 17 -2.30 20.01 6.97
CA SER A 17 -1.00 19.88 7.64
C SER A 17 -0.40 21.24 8.06
N LYS A 18 -0.31 21.51 9.37
CA LYS A 18 0.12 22.81 9.95
C LYS A 18 1.65 23.00 10.15
N LYS A 19 2.50 22.12 9.62
CA LYS A 19 3.95 22.10 9.95
C LYS A 19 4.90 22.80 8.97
N GLN A 20 4.38 23.44 7.92
CA GLN A 20 5.20 24.02 6.85
C GLN A 20 5.06 25.54 6.76
N THR A 21 6.09 26.22 6.24
CA THR A 21 5.95 27.63 5.83
C THR A 21 4.97 27.75 4.66
N ASP A 22 4.29 28.90 4.52
CA ASP A 22 3.33 29.13 3.42
C ASP A 22 3.92 28.81 2.03
N LYS A 23 5.22 29.07 1.83
CA LYS A 23 5.93 28.75 0.58
C LYS A 23 6.14 27.26 0.37
N GLN A 24 6.49 26.52 1.42
CA GLN A 24 6.63 25.07 1.36
C GLN A 24 5.29 24.40 1.17
N GLN A 25 4.26 24.88 1.88
CA GLN A 25 2.89 24.38 1.71
C GLN A 25 2.40 24.60 0.27
N LYS A 26 2.61 25.81 -0.28
CA LYS A 26 2.26 26.09 -1.68
C LYS A 26 3.01 25.20 -2.66
N LEU A 27 4.30 24.93 -2.42
CA LEU A 27 5.09 24.01 -3.24
C LEU A 27 4.54 22.58 -3.17
N VAL A 28 4.24 22.08 -1.97
CA VAL A 28 3.64 20.76 -1.78
C VAL A 28 2.29 20.66 -2.47
N GLU A 29 1.38 21.61 -2.24
CA GLU A 29 0.06 21.63 -2.89
C GLU A 29 0.16 21.66 -4.42
N THR A 30 1.13 22.42 -4.95
CA THR A 30 1.40 22.48 -6.39
C THR A 30 1.93 21.14 -6.90
N ALA A 31 2.88 20.53 -6.19
CA ALA A 31 3.44 19.24 -6.57
C ALA A 31 2.36 18.16 -6.62
N ILE A 32 1.47 18.10 -5.62
CA ILE A 32 0.37 17.12 -5.60
C ILE A 32 -0.56 17.33 -6.81
N LYS A 33 -0.96 18.57 -7.09
CA LYS A 33 -1.83 18.87 -8.25
C LYS A 33 -1.21 18.43 -9.56
N ILE A 34 0.05 18.77 -9.80
CA ILE A 34 0.71 18.41 -11.06
C ILE A 34 0.92 16.90 -11.14
N PHE A 35 1.26 16.22 -10.04
CA PHE A 35 1.33 14.77 -10.02
C PHE A 35 -0.02 14.11 -10.31
N ALA A 36 -1.13 14.67 -9.84
CA ALA A 36 -2.48 14.18 -10.13
C ALA A 36 -2.89 14.43 -11.59
N GLU A 37 -2.55 15.59 -12.15
CA GLU A 37 -2.94 15.97 -13.52
C GLU A 37 -2.11 15.29 -14.60
N LYS A 38 -0.79 15.17 -14.40
CA LYS A 38 0.16 14.72 -15.44
C LYS A 38 0.77 13.36 -15.13
N GLY A 39 0.60 12.85 -13.91
CA GLY A 39 1.32 11.69 -13.41
C GLY A 39 2.74 12.04 -12.96
N PHE A 40 3.22 11.31 -11.96
CA PHE A 40 4.58 11.49 -11.41
C PHE A 40 5.68 11.37 -12.48
N ALA A 41 5.55 10.42 -13.41
CA ALA A 41 6.57 10.16 -14.43
C ALA A 41 6.75 11.33 -15.40
N ASN A 42 5.67 11.98 -15.81
CA ASN A 42 5.69 13.06 -16.80
C ASN A 42 5.92 14.45 -16.21
N THR A 43 6.07 14.55 -14.89
CA THR A 43 6.26 15.81 -14.18
C THR A 43 7.74 16.09 -13.96
N SER A 44 8.19 17.33 -14.19
CA SER A 44 9.55 17.79 -13.86
C SER A 44 9.60 18.70 -12.62
N THR A 45 10.73 18.75 -11.93
CA THR A 45 10.95 19.69 -10.80
C THR A 45 10.88 21.15 -11.25
N SER A 46 11.35 21.45 -12.46
CA SER A 46 11.31 22.79 -13.06
C SER A 46 9.87 23.29 -13.24
N GLU A 47 9.00 22.41 -13.76
CA GLU A 47 7.58 22.70 -13.95
C GLU A 47 6.84 22.92 -12.62
N ILE A 48 7.12 22.09 -11.61
CA ILE A 48 6.58 22.27 -10.26
C ILE A 48 7.03 23.62 -9.69
N ALA A 49 8.32 23.95 -9.83
CA ALA A 49 8.89 25.20 -9.33
C ALA A 49 8.24 26.42 -10.00
N GLN A 50 8.14 26.40 -11.33
CA GLN A 50 7.51 27.46 -12.12
C GLN A 50 6.07 27.70 -11.69
N THR A 51 5.29 26.63 -11.54
CA THR A 51 3.88 26.71 -11.16
C THR A 51 3.70 27.18 -9.71
N ALA A 52 4.59 26.75 -8.81
CA ALA A 52 4.55 27.16 -7.41
C ALA A 52 5.03 28.61 -7.20
N GLY A 53 5.72 29.19 -8.19
CA GLY A 53 6.36 30.51 -8.10
C GLY A 53 7.61 30.50 -7.21
N VAL A 54 8.37 29.39 -7.23
CA VAL A 54 9.65 29.24 -6.52
C VAL A 54 10.76 28.92 -7.52
N SER A 55 12.02 29.08 -7.10
CA SER A 55 13.13 28.61 -7.93
C SER A 55 13.25 27.09 -7.89
N GLU A 56 13.66 26.47 -8.99
CA GLU A 56 13.93 25.03 -9.00
C GLU A 56 15.01 24.65 -7.99
N GLY A 57 16.01 25.52 -7.79
CA GLY A 57 17.02 25.38 -6.74
C GLY A 57 16.46 25.34 -5.32
N ALA A 58 15.28 25.92 -5.06
CA ALA A 58 14.61 25.78 -3.76
C ALA A 58 14.11 24.35 -3.53
N ILE A 59 13.58 23.69 -4.57
CA ILE A 59 13.16 22.28 -4.48
C ILE A 59 14.38 21.40 -4.21
N PHE A 60 15.46 21.57 -4.98
CA PHE A 60 16.71 20.83 -4.77
C PHE A 60 17.29 21.05 -3.37
N ARG A 61 17.22 22.28 -2.85
CA ARG A 61 17.71 22.60 -1.50
C ARG A 61 16.89 21.91 -0.40
N HIS A 62 15.56 21.84 -0.54
CA HIS A 62 14.69 21.31 0.51
C HIS A 62 14.47 19.80 0.43
N TYR A 63 14.41 19.24 -0.78
CA TYR A 63 14.03 17.85 -1.01
C TYR A 63 15.10 17.05 -1.77
N GLY A 64 16.00 17.70 -2.48
CA GLY A 64 17.08 17.03 -3.23
C GLY A 64 16.63 16.45 -4.57
N ASN A 65 15.50 15.76 -4.66
CA ASN A 65 14.97 15.24 -5.92
C ASN A 65 13.43 15.14 -5.91
N LYS A 66 12.85 14.71 -7.05
CA LYS A 66 11.40 14.61 -7.24
C LYS A 66 10.78 13.51 -6.38
N GLU A 67 11.50 12.40 -6.18
CA GLU A 67 11.10 11.27 -5.34
C GLU A 67 10.97 11.69 -3.88
N ASN A 68 11.96 12.38 -3.34
CA ASN A 68 11.95 12.89 -1.97
C ASN A 68 10.87 13.96 -1.76
N LEU A 69 10.60 14.79 -2.78
CA LEU A 69 9.45 15.69 -2.75
C LEU A 69 8.16 14.88 -2.63
N LEU A 70 7.96 13.84 -3.45
CA LEU A 70 6.79 12.96 -3.33
C LEU A 70 6.70 12.30 -1.94
N LEU A 71 7.81 11.76 -1.42
CA LEU A 71 7.83 11.11 -0.11
C LEU A 71 7.51 12.06 1.04
N SER A 72 7.94 13.33 0.95
CA SER A 72 7.62 14.36 1.94
C SER A 72 6.11 14.65 2.04
N ILE A 73 5.37 14.30 1.00
CA ILE A 73 3.92 14.43 0.90
C ILE A 73 3.25 13.13 1.35
N VAL A 74 3.73 12.00 0.83
CA VAL A 74 3.13 10.67 1.07
C VAL A 74 3.28 10.24 2.52
N LEU A 75 4.45 10.41 3.14
CA LEU A 75 4.70 9.90 4.49
C LEU A 75 3.76 10.47 5.56
N PRO A 76 3.58 11.81 5.68
CA PRO A 76 2.60 12.36 6.61
C PRO A 76 1.19 11.87 6.32
N PHE A 77 0.81 11.83 5.05
CA PHE A 77 -0.50 11.32 4.63
C PHE A 77 -0.71 9.86 5.07
N LEU A 78 0.25 8.98 4.83
CA LEU A 78 0.15 7.57 5.25
C LEU A 78 0.02 7.47 6.78
N LYS A 79 0.73 8.29 7.55
CA LYS A 79 0.63 8.27 9.01
C LYS A 79 -0.75 8.66 9.53
N GLU A 80 -1.40 9.62 8.89
CA GLU A 80 -2.69 10.16 9.34
C GLU A 80 -3.87 9.37 8.78
N PHE A 81 -3.78 8.90 7.53
CA PHE A 81 -4.90 8.28 6.80
C PHE A 81 -4.91 6.75 6.85
N LEU A 82 -3.74 6.11 6.79
CA LEU A 82 -3.64 4.66 6.62
C LEU A 82 -4.29 3.86 7.76
N PRO A 83 -4.21 4.25 9.05
CA PRO A 83 -4.90 3.55 10.14
C PRO A 83 -6.40 3.36 9.89
N ASN A 84 -7.11 4.45 9.60
CA ASN A 84 -8.55 4.42 9.35
C ASN A 84 -8.89 3.64 8.06
N ALA A 85 -8.10 3.82 7.00
CA ALA A 85 -8.31 3.11 5.74
C ALA A 85 -8.12 1.59 5.88
N ILE A 86 -7.17 1.16 6.72
CA ILE A 86 -6.99 -0.26 7.06
C ILE A 86 -8.22 -0.75 7.82
N GLU A 87 -8.63 -0.06 8.88
CA GLU A 87 -9.80 -0.45 9.68
C GLU A 87 -11.07 -0.58 8.82
N GLU A 88 -11.36 0.42 7.99
CA GLU A 88 -12.49 0.40 7.05
C GLU A 88 -12.42 -0.80 6.10
N THR A 89 -11.25 -1.05 5.51
CA THR A 89 -11.07 -2.17 4.57
C THR A 89 -11.33 -3.51 5.27
N PHE A 90 -10.79 -3.70 6.47
CA PHE A 90 -10.98 -4.96 7.21
C PHE A 90 -12.44 -5.15 7.61
N ASN A 91 -13.11 -4.10 8.09
CA ASN A 91 -14.53 -4.15 8.42
C ASN A 91 -15.38 -4.51 7.19
N GLU A 92 -15.08 -3.92 6.04
CA GLU A 92 -15.77 -4.19 4.78
C GLU A 92 -15.56 -5.65 4.34
N LEU A 93 -14.32 -6.14 4.37
CA LEU A 93 -13.97 -7.53 4.03
C LEU A 93 -14.60 -8.57 4.96
N LEU A 94 -14.71 -8.28 6.26
CA LEU A 94 -15.26 -9.20 7.26
C LEU A 94 -16.78 -9.12 7.39
N SER A 95 -17.41 -8.06 6.87
CA SER A 95 -18.87 -7.88 6.91
C SER A 95 -19.64 -8.82 5.98
N GLN A 96 -18.97 -9.47 5.03
CA GLN A 96 -19.61 -10.43 4.13
C GLN A 96 -20.08 -11.65 4.94
N ASN A 97 -21.25 -12.22 4.62
CA ASN A 97 -21.77 -13.38 5.34
C ASN A 97 -22.33 -14.42 4.36
N PRO A 98 -21.79 -15.66 4.31
CA PRO A 98 -20.65 -16.14 5.09
C PRO A 98 -19.30 -15.63 4.55
N THR A 99 -18.38 -15.20 5.43
CA THR A 99 -16.97 -14.98 5.07
C THR A 99 -16.13 -16.18 5.49
N THR A 100 -15.51 -16.86 4.53
CA THR A 100 -14.43 -17.83 4.77
C THR A 100 -13.07 -17.13 4.64
N PHE A 101 -12.00 -17.74 5.17
CA PHE A 101 -10.66 -17.17 4.99
C PHE A 101 -10.24 -17.09 3.51
N GLU A 102 -10.74 -18.01 2.68
CA GLU A 102 -10.53 -17.99 1.23
C GLU A 102 -11.15 -16.76 0.56
N ILE A 103 -12.39 -16.42 0.90
CA ILE A 103 -13.04 -15.21 0.41
C ILE A 103 -12.28 -13.98 0.89
N PHE A 104 -11.91 -13.95 2.18
CA PHE A 104 -11.14 -12.85 2.75
C PHE A 104 -9.81 -12.62 2.01
N ILE A 105 -9.00 -13.67 1.80
CA ILE A 105 -7.69 -13.52 1.16
C ILE A 105 -7.81 -13.18 -0.32
N ARG A 106 -8.81 -13.71 -1.02
CA ARG A 106 -9.13 -13.39 -2.42
C ARG A 106 -9.43 -11.91 -2.59
N GLU A 107 -10.37 -11.40 -1.80
CA GLU A 107 -10.77 -9.99 -1.87
C GLU A 107 -9.65 -9.06 -1.40
N LEU A 108 -8.86 -9.48 -0.41
CA LEU A 108 -7.67 -8.73 0.01
C LEU A 108 -6.65 -8.62 -1.13
N ILE A 109 -6.27 -9.73 -1.78
CA ILE A 109 -5.30 -9.72 -2.89
C ILE A 109 -5.83 -8.89 -4.05
N LYS A 110 -7.09 -9.09 -4.45
CA LYS A 110 -7.75 -8.34 -5.51
C LYS A 110 -7.71 -6.84 -5.26
N ASN A 111 -8.08 -6.42 -4.04
CA ASN A 111 -8.02 -5.02 -3.64
C ASN A 111 -6.59 -4.45 -3.69
N ARG A 112 -5.58 -5.23 -3.25
CA ARG A 112 -4.17 -4.79 -3.25
C ARG A 112 -3.59 -4.71 -4.66
N VAL A 113 -3.89 -5.67 -5.52
CA VAL A 113 -3.48 -5.67 -6.94
C VAL A 113 -4.07 -4.46 -7.65
N HIS A 114 -5.38 -4.22 -7.51
CA HIS A 114 -6.03 -3.06 -8.11
C HIS A 114 -5.45 -1.74 -7.59
N PHE A 115 -5.25 -1.61 -6.27
CA PHE A 115 -4.66 -0.40 -5.69
C PHE A 115 -3.24 -0.13 -6.19
N ILE A 116 -2.40 -1.16 -6.31
CA ILE A 116 -1.03 -1.01 -6.79
C ILE A 116 -1.01 -0.74 -8.30
N HIS A 117 -1.93 -1.29 -9.07
CA HIS A 117 -2.07 -0.98 -10.49
C HIS A 117 -2.25 0.54 -10.70
N GLU A 118 -3.22 1.14 -9.99
CA GLU A 118 -3.48 2.58 -10.06
C GLU A 118 -2.33 3.44 -9.50
N ASN A 119 -1.50 2.88 -8.61
CA ASN A 119 -0.46 3.60 -7.89
C ASN A 119 0.95 3.02 -8.09
N LYS A 120 1.21 2.39 -9.26
CA LYS A 120 2.41 1.57 -9.51
C LYS A 120 3.73 2.29 -9.24
N LYS A 121 3.84 3.55 -9.67
CA LYS A 121 5.05 4.35 -9.44
C LYS A 121 5.28 4.67 -7.98
N LEU A 122 4.22 4.98 -7.23
CA LEU A 122 4.36 5.19 -5.80
C LEU A 122 4.80 3.90 -5.10
N PHE A 123 4.18 2.76 -5.42
CA PHE A 123 4.58 1.47 -4.88
C PHE A 123 6.07 1.18 -5.12
N GLN A 124 6.56 1.39 -6.35
CA GLN A 124 7.97 1.21 -6.70
C GLN A 124 8.92 2.10 -5.89
N ILE A 125 8.53 3.36 -5.63
CA ILE A 125 9.32 4.28 -4.81
C ILE A 125 9.33 3.80 -3.36
N LEU A 126 8.17 3.50 -2.78
CA LEU A 126 8.06 3.04 -1.39
C LEU A 126 8.87 1.76 -1.13
N VAL A 127 8.82 0.78 -2.04
CA VAL A 127 9.61 -0.46 -1.90
C VAL A 127 11.11 -0.17 -1.92
N LYS A 128 11.59 0.68 -2.85
CA LYS A 128 13.01 1.06 -2.90
C LYS A 128 13.46 1.75 -1.61
N GLU A 129 12.67 2.68 -1.10
CA GLU A 129 13.01 3.41 0.13
C GLU A 129 13.01 2.51 1.36
N ILE A 130 12.06 1.57 1.48
CA ILE A 130 12.05 0.59 2.58
C ILE A 130 13.29 -0.30 2.54
N LEU A 131 13.78 -0.67 1.35
CA LEU A 131 14.93 -1.56 1.20
C LEU A 131 16.29 -0.88 1.43
N TYR A 132 16.40 0.40 1.08
CA TYR A 132 17.72 1.08 1.03
C TYR A 132 17.85 2.27 2.00
N ARG A 133 16.78 2.75 2.62
CA ARG A 133 16.81 3.92 3.53
C ARG A 133 16.31 3.55 4.93
N GLU A 134 17.25 3.34 5.86
CA GLU A 134 16.95 2.91 7.22
C GLU A 134 16.06 3.90 8.00
N GLU A 135 16.19 5.21 7.78
CA GLU A 135 15.30 6.19 8.41
C GLU A 135 13.86 6.03 7.92
N PHE A 136 13.68 5.81 6.61
CA PHE A 136 12.35 5.60 6.03
C PHE A 136 11.70 4.33 6.58
N LYS A 137 12.47 3.24 6.64
CA LYS A 137 12.03 1.97 7.23
C LYS A 137 11.60 2.12 8.70
N LYS A 138 12.33 2.89 9.51
CA LYS A 138 11.94 3.20 10.90
C LYS A 138 10.64 4.00 10.97
N GLU A 139 10.41 4.93 10.05
CA GLU A 139 9.15 5.68 10.00
C GLU A 139 7.95 4.82 9.57
N MET A 140 8.18 3.81 8.72
CA MET A 140 7.15 2.89 8.25
C MET A 140 6.86 1.74 9.23
N GLN A 141 7.80 1.43 10.11
CA GLN A 141 7.68 0.29 11.04
C GLN A 141 6.42 0.38 11.92
N PRO A 142 6.10 1.51 12.61
CA PRO A 142 4.88 1.60 13.43
C PRO A 142 3.62 1.43 12.60
N LEU A 143 3.57 2.00 11.39
CA LEU A 143 2.43 1.84 10.50
C LEU A 143 2.18 0.37 10.17
N TYR A 144 3.25 -0.38 9.90
CA TYR A 144 3.17 -1.80 9.62
C TYR A 144 2.80 -2.63 10.85
N SER A 145 3.44 -2.39 12.01
CA SER A 145 3.25 -3.21 13.21
C SER A 145 1.94 -2.94 13.94
N GLU A 146 1.57 -1.67 14.11
CA GLU A 146 0.41 -1.28 14.92
C GLU A 146 -0.90 -1.33 14.12
N ASN A 147 -0.84 -1.22 12.79
CA ASN A 147 -2.04 -1.24 11.96
C ASN A 147 -2.18 -2.56 11.22
N ILE A 148 -1.22 -2.90 10.35
CA ILE A 148 -1.37 -4.08 9.47
C ILE A 148 -1.24 -5.39 10.26
N LEU A 149 -0.17 -5.57 11.03
CA LEU A 149 0.06 -6.82 11.77
C LEU A 149 -1.01 -7.07 12.84
N GLN A 150 -1.43 -6.03 13.56
CA GLN A 150 -2.47 -6.15 14.59
C GLN A 150 -3.79 -6.63 13.99
N HIS A 151 -4.28 -6.01 12.92
CA HIS A 151 -5.54 -6.40 12.27
C HIS A 151 -5.48 -7.80 11.67
N LEU A 152 -4.37 -8.15 10.97
CA LEU A 152 -4.20 -9.49 10.42
C LEU A 152 -4.10 -10.57 11.51
N THR A 153 -3.51 -10.25 12.67
CA THR A 153 -3.46 -11.17 13.81
C THR A 153 -4.87 -11.48 14.29
N ILE A 154 -5.72 -10.47 14.48
CA ILE A 154 -7.11 -10.64 14.90
C ILE A 154 -7.87 -11.52 13.90
N VAL A 155 -7.71 -11.26 12.60
CA VAL A 155 -8.37 -12.05 11.54
C VAL A 155 -7.93 -13.51 11.57
N ILE A 156 -6.63 -13.77 11.67
CA ILE A 156 -6.11 -15.14 11.71
C ILE A 156 -6.60 -15.89 12.93
N GLU A 157 -6.55 -15.29 14.12
CA GLU A 157 -7.05 -15.95 15.33
C GLU A 157 -8.54 -16.25 15.22
N MET A 158 -9.34 -15.31 14.70
CA MET A 158 -10.77 -15.51 14.47
C MET A 158 -11.03 -16.72 13.55
N PHE A 159 -10.29 -16.88 12.45
CA PHE A 159 -10.47 -18.02 11.53
C PHE A 159 -9.88 -19.33 12.07
N LYS A 160 -8.85 -19.27 12.93
CA LYS A 160 -8.37 -20.44 13.67
C LYS A 160 -9.38 -20.94 14.69
N GLU A 161 -10.01 -20.04 15.45
CA GLU A 161 -11.06 -20.38 16.43
C GLU A 161 -12.28 -21.05 15.76
N ARG A 162 -12.58 -20.68 14.51
CA ARG A 162 -13.63 -21.34 13.69
C ARG A 162 -13.23 -22.72 13.16
N GLY A 163 -11.94 -23.07 13.24
CA GLY A 163 -11.40 -24.32 12.73
C GLY A 163 -11.07 -24.30 11.24
N ASP A 164 -11.06 -23.14 10.60
CA ASP A 164 -10.84 -23.00 9.14
C ASP A 164 -9.35 -23.12 8.76
N LEU A 165 -8.45 -22.82 9.71
CA LEU A 165 -7.01 -22.73 9.47
C LEU A 165 -6.20 -23.76 10.25
N ILE A 166 -4.99 -24.02 9.77
CA ILE A 166 -3.98 -24.85 10.46
C ILE A 166 -3.59 -24.30 11.84
N GLU A 167 -3.33 -25.21 12.78
CA GLU A 167 -2.97 -24.89 14.17
C GLU A 167 -1.46 -24.66 14.34
N ILE A 168 -0.95 -23.57 13.76
CA ILE A 168 0.43 -23.11 13.97
C ILE A 168 0.44 -21.74 14.68
N PRO A 169 1.58 -21.31 15.27
CA PRO A 169 1.68 -19.97 15.85
C PRO A 169 1.33 -18.90 14.82
N SER A 170 0.40 -18.01 15.16
CA SER A 170 -0.15 -17.02 14.23
C SER A 170 0.91 -16.04 13.72
N SER A 171 1.95 -15.77 14.52
CA SER A 171 3.11 -14.98 14.09
C SER A 171 3.92 -15.64 12.97
N ILE A 172 3.99 -16.97 12.92
CA ILE A 172 4.64 -17.72 11.84
C ILE A 172 3.76 -17.69 10.59
N LEU A 173 2.46 -17.97 10.75
CA LEU A 173 1.48 -17.94 9.66
C LEU A 173 1.43 -16.56 8.99
N LEU A 174 1.36 -15.49 9.79
CA LEU A 174 1.44 -14.11 9.34
C LEU A 174 2.72 -13.82 8.56
N ARG A 175 3.87 -14.24 9.09
CA ARG A 175 5.17 -14.04 8.42
C ARG A 175 5.18 -14.70 7.05
N MET A 176 4.71 -15.95 6.96
CA MET A 176 4.66 -16.69 5.69
C MET A 176 3.70 -16.02 4.69
N LEU A 177 2.49 -15.67 5.14
CA LEU A 177 1.51 -14.96 4.32
C LEU A 177 2.05 -13.63 3.79
N LEU A 178 2.64 -12.81 4.66
CA LEU A 178 3.17 -11.50 4.28
C LEU A 178 4.39 -11.62 3.37
N THR A 179 5.25 -12.62 3.59
CA THR A 179 6.37 -12.92 2.67
C THR A 179 5.86 -13.32 1.30
N PHE A 180 4.86 -14.21 1.24
CA PHE A 180 4.28 -14.63 -0.03
C PHE A 180 3.59 -13.47 -0.75
N LEU A 181 2.69 -12.75 -0.06
CA LEU A 181 1.98 -11.60 -0.64
C LEU A 181 2.94 -10.49 -1.06
N GLY A 182 3.91 -10.13 -0.22
CA GLY A 182 4.91 -9.12 -0.55
C GLY A 182 5.77 -9.53 -1.75
N GLY A 183 6.23 -10.78 -1.77
CA GLY A 183 7.00 -11.34 -2.89
C GLY A 183 6.19 -11.37 -4.19
N TYR A 184 4.93 -11.82 -4.13
CA TYR A 184 4.00 -11.81 -5.25
C TYR A 184 3.80 -10.40 -5.82
N LEU A 185 3.50 -9.41 -4.98
CA LEU A 185 3.27 -8.02 -5.39
C LEU A 185 4.55 -7.38 -5.96
N ILE A 186 5.71 -7.58 -5.32
CA ILE A 186 7.00 -7.08 -5.83
C ILE A 186 7.32 -7.72 -7.18
N SER A 187 7.17 -9.04 -7.30
CA SER A 187 7.40 -9.75 -8.56
C SER A 187 6.52 -9.18 -9.67
N ARG A 188 5.20 -9.11 -9.44
CA ARG A 188 4.19 -8.62 -10.39
C ARG A 188 4.45 -7.19 -10.87
N PHE A 189 4.76 -6.26 -9.96
CA PHE A 189 4.79 -4.83 -10.29
C PHE A 189 6.19 -4.23 -10.47
N MET A 190 7.24 -4.96 -10.15
CA MET A 190 8.62 -4.48 -10.23
C MET A 190 9.55 -5.35 -11.08
N VAL A 191 9.27 -6.66 -11.22
CA VAL A 191 10.19 -7.62 -11.87
C VAL A 191 9.63 -8.12 -13.19
N LEU A 192 8.37 -8.58 -13.18
CA LEU A 192 7.72 -9.15 -14.35
C LEU A 192 7.18 -8.04 -15.27
N ASN A 193 7.23 -8.31 -16.57
CA ASN A 193 6.56 -7.50 -17.57
C ASN A 193 5.07 -7.87 -17.62
N GLU A 194 4.22 -6.92 -17.99
CA GLU A 194 2.76 -7.12 -18.07
C GLU A 194 2.39 -8.25 -19.04
N ASP A 195 3.17 -8.49 -20.10
CA ASP A 195 2.99 -9.59 -21.05
C ASP A 195 3.10 -10.99 -20.44
N PHE A 196 3.69 -11.12 -19.25
CA PHE A 196 3.78 -12.40 -18.53
C PHE A 196 2.42 -12.80 -17.94
N ILE A 197 1.54 -11.82 -17.69
CA ILE A 197 0.25 -12.00 -17.05
C ILE A 197 -0.83 -11.88 -18.11
N LYS A 198 -1.29 -13.03 -18.61
CA LYS A 198 -2.25 -13.09 -19.71
C LYS A 198 -3.70 -12.98 -19.24
N ASP A 199 -3.98 -13.46 -18.02
CA ASP A 199 -5.30 -13.49 -17.41
C ASP A 199 -5.15 -13.23 -15.90
N GLU A 200 -5.50 -12.01 -15.46
CA GLU A 200 -5.38 -11.58 -14.08
C GLU A 200 -6.33 -12.31 -13.14
N GLU A 201 -7.54 -12.64 -13.60
CA GLU A 201 -8.52 -13.32 -12.74
C GLU A 201 -8.12 -14.79 -12.58
N ALA A 202 -7.69 -15.47 -13.65
CA ALA A 202 -7.20 -16.84 -13.55
C ALA A 202 -5.95 -16.95 -12.66
N GLU A 203 -5.04 -15.97 -12.74
CA GLU A 203 -3.88 -15.91 -11.84
C GLU A 203 -4.30 -15.71 -10.38
N LEU A 204 -5.24 -14.80 -10.11
CA LEU A 204 -5.76 -14.58 -8.76
C LEU A 204 -6.33 -15.87 -8.17
N GLU A 205 -7.11 -16.63 -8.95
CA GLU A 205 -7.66 -17.92 -8.54
C GLU A 205 -6.56 -18.91 -8.14
N GLU A 206 -5.52 -19.05 -8.95
CA GLU A 206 -4.39 -19.96 -8.66
C GLU A 206 -3.57 -19.50 -7.46
N VAL A 207 -3.36 -18.20 -7.30
CA VAL A 207 -2.66 -17.62 -6.14
C VAL A 207 -3.44 -17.91 -4.85
N VAL A 208 -4.76 -17.68 -4.86
CA VAL A 208 -5.62 -17.97 -3.70
C VAL A 208 -5.63 -19.47 -3.40
N ARG A 209 -5.77 -20.31 -4.41
CA ARG A 209 -5.72 -21.77 -4.27
C ARG A 209 -4.41 -22.22 -3.63
N PHE A 210 -3.28 -21.74 -4.14
CA PHE A 210 -1.95 -22.08 -3.62
C PHE A 210 -1.77 -21.69 -2.15
N ILE A 211 -2.23 -20.49 -1.77
CA ILE A 211 -2.22 -20.05 -0.37
C ILE A 211 -3.10 -20.99 0.47
N MET A 212 -4.34 -21.24 0.04
CA MET A 212 -5.31 -22.02 0.82
C MET A 212 -4.90 -23.48 0.97
N ASP A 213 -4.29 -24.10 -0.03
CA ASP A 213 -3.81 -25.48 0.05
C ASP A 213 -2.75 -25.68 1.16
N GLY A 214 -2.00 -24.63 1.50
CA GLY A 214 -1.06 -24.62 2.62
C GLY A 214 -1.66 -24.24 3.98
N LEU A 215 -2.87 -23.66 4.01
CA LEU A 215 -3.44 -23.04 5.22
C LEU A 215 -4.74 -23.69 5.72
N ARG A 216 -5.48 -24.39 4.86
CA ARG A 216 -6.70 -25.10 5.28
C ARG A 216 -6.35 -26.20 6.27
N LYS A 217 -7.18 -26.35 7.30
CA LYS A 217 -7.08 -27.50 8.20
C LYS A 217 -7.27 -28.80 7.40
N PRO A 218 -6.37 -29.79 7.49
CA PRO A 218 -6.53 -31.04 6.78
C PRO A 218 -7.85 -31.69 7.18
N GLN A 219 -8.66 -32.11 6.21
CA GLN A 219 -9.78 -32.98 6.50
C GLN A 219 -9.19 -34.28 7.08
N GLN A 220 -9.58 -34.65 8.29
CA GLN A 220 -9.21 -35.94 8.85
C GLN A 220 -9.80 -37.01 7.93
N SER A 221 -8.96 -37.70 7.19
CA SER A 221 -9.34 -38.93 6.49
C SER A 221 -9.84 -39.90 7.56
N HIS A 222 -11.16 -40.15 7.60
CA HIS A 222 -11.73 -41.27 8.34
C HIS A 222 -11.41 -42.58 7.62
#